data_AF-A0A1E7FHD6-F1
#
_entry.id   AF-A0A1E7FHD6-F1
#
_cell.length_a   1.000
_cell.length_b   1.000
_cell.length_c   1.000
_cell.angle_alpha   90.00
_cell.angle_beta   90.00
_cell.angle_gamma   90.00
#
_symmetry.space_group_name_H-M   'P 1'
#
loop_
_entity.id
_entity.type
_entity.pdbx_description
1 polymer ?
#
loop_
_entity_poly.entity_id
_entity_poly.type
_entity_poly.pdbx_seq_one_letter_code
_entity_poly.pdbx_strand_id
1 'polypeptide(L)'
;MMPNESNTGESSNSVDRKNPSPSVTVKNSNTNAAAFTSITSTYENYLALTEKALQKSRESLDTRTLIQLAYGDDTAHIGGSDMLIGILDGVLEKIVKETVLQEVKRYGTSSPKQQQQEQDDDATARMTPQQRLNKIDQAVLDVIEWEARRDQIEGLDVKSARDALNKNLLPEGVSMEDMITYREHEQRLKARTALQQELQRIEKEISVLKETRTKKQDNLRQQLGQVEKVERELEASANVVAMVTT
;
A
#
# COMPACT_ATOMS: atom_id res chain seq x y z
N MET A 1 -59.87 40.09 -18.99
CA MET A 1 -60.22 40.13 -17.56
C MET A 1 -59.12 39.42 -16.79
N MET A 2 -58.33 40.18 -16.03
CA MET A 2 -57.58 39.72 -14.84
C MET A 2 -58.55 39.80 -13.62
N PRO A 3 -58.25 39.35 -12.37
CA PRO A 3 -57.11 38.59 -11.79
C PRO A 3 -57.52 37.45 -10.78
N ASN A 4 -56.51 36.80 -10.15
CA ASN A 4 -56.35 36.33 -8.74
C ASN A 4 -57.44 35.47 -8.03
N GLU A 5 -57.19 34.57 -7.06
CA GLU A 5 -56.22 34.55 -5.96
C GLU A 5 -56.14 33.13 -5.30
N SER A 6 -54.93 32.73 -4.87
CA SER A 6 -54.56 32.07 -3.58
C SER A 6 -55.32 30.87 -2.99
N ASN A 7 -54.59 29.76 -2.75
CA ASN A 7 -54.48 29.10 -1.43
C ASN A 7 -53.33 28.06 -1.45
N THR A 8 -52.11 28.38 -1.00
CA THR A 8 -51.53 28.08 0.34
C THR A 8 -52.09 26.85 1.06
N GLY A 9 -51.24 25.84 1.18
CA GLY A 9 -51.47 24.63 1.98
C GLY A 9 -50.17 23.87 2.17
N GLU A 10 -49.30 24.40 3.03
CA GLU A 10 -48.20 23.66 3.64
C GLU A 10 -48.75 22.42 4.35
N SER A 11 -48.15 21.27 4.10
CA SER A 11 -48.13 20.17 5.07
C SER A 11 -46.87 19.37 4.85
N SER A 12 -45.85 19.82 5.57
CA SER A 12 -44.71 19.06 6.04
C SER A 12 -45.12 17.64 6.43
N ASN A 13 -44.55 16.64 5.76
CA ASN A 13 -44.34 15.34 6.37
C ASN A 13 -42.88 14.96 6.15
N SER A 14 -42.10 15.37 7.15
CA SER A 14 -40.75 14.90 7.45
C SER A 14 -40.77 13.39 7.63
N VAL A 15 -40.44 12.66 6.57
CA VAL A 15 -39.97 11.29 6.73
C VAL A 15 -38.47 11.38 6.94
N ASP A 16 -38.10 11.39 8.22
CA ASP A 16 -36.76 11.12 8.74
C ASP A 16 -36.23 9.81 8.15
N ARG A 17 -35.68 9.86 6.94
CA ARG A 17 -34.76 8.84 6.46
C ARG A 17 -33.39 9.18 7.03
N LYS A 18 -33.22 8.88 8.31
CA LYS A 18 -31.91 8.52 8.85
C LYS A 18 -31.42 7.33 8.04
N ASN A 19 -30.65 7.61 6.98
CA ASN A 19 -29.73 6.63 6.42
C ASN A 19 -28.53 6.63 7.36
N PRO A 20 -28.36 5.63 8.25
CA PRO A 20 -27.06 5.43 8.85
C PRO A 20 -26.15 4.97 7.70
N SER A 21 -25.24 5.84 7.28
CA SER A 21 -24.05 5.42 6.55
C SER A 21 -23.51 4.18 7.26
N PRO A 22 -23.31 3.02 6.60
CA PRO A 22 -22.62 1.93 7.23
C PRO A 22 -21.21 2.44 7.48
N SER A 23 -20.94 2.82 8.72
CA SER A 23 -19.59 3.04 9.21
C SER A 23 -18.91 1.69 9.08
N VAL A 24 -18.21 1.49 7.95
CA VAL A 24 -17.28 0.39 7.77
C VAL A 24 -16.19 0.67 8.78
N THR A 25 -16.42 0.16 10.00
CA THR A 25 -15.38 -0.01 10.98
C THR A 25 -14.41 -0.98 10.33
N VAL A 26 -13.36 -0.43 9.71
CA VAL A 26 -12.17 -1.18 9.39
C VAL A 26 -11.63 -1.62 10.75
N LYS A 27 -12.09 -2.79 11.20
CA LYS A 27 -11.44 -3.50 12.29
C LYS A 27 -10.02 -3.69 11.80
N ASN A 28 -9.09 -2.91 12.35
CA ASN A 28 -7.67 -3.10 12.20
C ASN A 28 -7.39 -4.59 12.45
N SER A 29 -7.17 -5.34 11.38
CA SER A 29 -6.71 -6.73 11.37
C SER A 29 -5.22 -6.79 11.75
N ASN A 30 -4.80 -5.99 12.73
CA ASN A 30 -3.49 -6.08 13.34
C ASN A 30 -3.43 -7.15 14.45
N THR A 31 -4.51 -7.88 14.70
CA THR A 31 -4.54 -8.96 15.69
C THR A 31 -3.98 -10.29 15.17
N ASN A 32 -3.80 -10.44 13.85
CA ASN A 32 -3.31 -11.71 13.31
C ASN A 32 -1.79 -11.81 13.32
N ALA A 33 -1.05 -10.70 13.18
CA ALA A 33 0.41 -10.72 13.15
C ALA A 33 1.05 -11.24 14.46
N ALA A 34 0.38 -11.07 15.61
CA ALA A 34 0.86 -11.54 16.90
C ALA A 34 0.52 -13.02 17.20
N ALA A 35 -0.38 -13.64 16.43
CA ALA A 35 -0.76 -15.04 16.60
C ALA A 35 0.15 -16.01 15.81
N PHE A 36 0.90 -15.52 14.82
CA PHE A 36 1.71 -16.34 13.92
C PHE A 36 3.16 -16.55 14.36
N THR A 37 3.61 -15.89 15.43
CA THR A 37 5.00 -15.95 15.92
C THR A 37 5.33 -17.16 16.80
N SER A 38 4.42 -18.13 16.94
CA SER A 38 4.65 -19.31 17.80
C SER A 38 4.19 -20.59 17.12
N ILE A 39 4.70 -20.88 15.92
CA ILE A 39 4.72 -22.28 15.48
C ILE A 39 5.79 -22.99 16.31
N THR A 40 5.38 -23.57 17.42
CA THR A 40 6.20 -24.51 18.19
C THR A 40 6.48 -25.70 17.27
N SER A 41 7.75 -26.12 17.18
CA SER A 41 8.17 -27.20 16.27
C SER A 41 7.23 -28.40 16.41
N THR A 42 6.64 -28.85 15.32
CA THR A 42 5.69 -29.99 15.35
C THR A 42 6.36 -31.25 15.87
N TYR A 43 7.67 -31.38 15.66
CA TYR A 43 8.47 -32.45 16.24
C TYR A 43 8.61 -32.34 17.78
N GLU A 44 8.80 -31.14 18.31
CA GLU A 44 8.82 -30.92 19.77
C GLU A 44 7.45 -31.21 20.39
N ASN A 45 6.37 -30.81 19.72
CA ASN A 45 5.00 -31.13 20.13
C ASN A 45 4.73 -32.63 20.10
N TYR A 46 5.23 -33.34 19.08
CA TYR A 46 5.17 -34.80 19.01
C TYR A 46 5.90 -35.44 20.20
N LEU A 47 7.12 -34.99 20.52
CA LEU A 47 7.86 -35.49 21.68
C LEU A 47 7.11 -35.22 22.99
N ALA A 48 6.60 -34.01 23.18
CA ALA A 48 5.82 -33.65 24.37
C ALA A 48 4.53 -34.48 24.50
N LEU A 49 3.85 -34.78 23.38
CA LEU A 49 2.67 -35.63 23.37
C LEU A 49 3.03 -37.07 23.74
N THR A 50 4.13 -37.61 23.21
CA THR A 50 4.59 -38.97 23.54
C THR A 50 5.00 -39.09 25.00
N GLU A 51 5.71 -38.11 25.54
CA GLU A 51 6.05 -38.04 26.96
C GLU A 51 4.80 -38.00 27.84
N LYS A 52 3.83 -37.16 27.48
CA LYS A 52 2.55 -37.06 28.19
C LYS A 52 1.75 -38.37 28.11
N ALA A 53 1.73 -39.04 26.97
CA ALA A 53 1.05 -40.32 26.80
C ALA A 53 1.71 -41.44 27.62
N LEU A 54 3.05 -41.47 27.67
CA LEU A 54 3.80 -42.43 28.50
C LEU A 54 3.60 -42.19 29.98
N GLN A 55 3.61 -40.93 30.42
CA GLN A 55 3.33 -40.55 31.80
C GLN A 55 1.90 -40.96 32.20
N LYS A 56 0.92 -40.72 31.32
CA LYS A 56 -0.47 -41.11 31.56
C LYS A 56 -0.65 -42.64 31.58
N SER A 57 0.08 -43.36 30.73
CA SER A 57 0.13 -44.83 30.74
C SER A 57 0.71 -45.35 32.07
N ARG A 58 1.78 -44.71 32.57
CA ARG A 58 2.38 -45.04 33.86
C ARG A 58 1.40 -44.82 35.02
N GLU A 59 0.72 -43.69 35.05
CA GLU A 59 -0.28 -43.35 36.08
C GLU A 59 -1.49 -44.28 36.05
N SER A 60 -1.80 -44.88 34.90
CA SER A 60 -2.89 -45.85 34.77
C SER A 60 -2.55 -47.25 35.30
N LEU A 61 -1.26 -47.54 35.53
CA LEU A 61 -0.80 -48.82 36.07
C LEU A 61 -0.76 -48.78 37.59
N ASP A 62 -1.72 -49.44 38.22
CA ASP A 62 -1.70 -49.65 39.67
C ASP A 62 -0.76 -50.81 40.03
N THR A 63 0.45 -50.46 40.46
CA THR A 63 1.51 -51.42 40.80
C THR A 63 1.18 -52.24 42.03
N ARG A 64 0.36 -51.72 42.95
CA ARG A 64 -0.10 -52.44 44.13
C ARG A 64 -1.04 -53.58 43.73
N THR A 65 -2.00 -53.28 42.87
CA THR A 65 -2.95 -54.28 42.37
C THR A 65 -2.26 -55.31 41.47
N LEU A 66 -1.29 -54.89 40.64
CA LEU A 66 -0.49 -55.82 39.81
C LEU A 66 0.35 -56.79 40.64
N ILE A 67 0.99 -56.33 41.71
CA ILE A 67 1.80 -57.18 42.59
C ILE A 67 0.91 -58.13 43.39
N GLN A 68 -0.23 -57.64 43.90
CA GLN A 68 -1.19 -58.49 44.58
C GLN A 68 -1.78 -59.56 43.65
N LEU A 69 -2.02 -59.23 42.38
CA LEU A 69 -2.52 -60.19 41.38
C LEU A 69 -1.45 -61.22 40.97
N ALA A 70 -0.19 -60.81 40.87
CA ALA A 70 0.90 -61.66 40.39
C ALA A 70 1.50 -62.56 41.48
N TYR A 71 1.58 -62.05 42.72
CA TYR A 71 2.27 -62.73 43.83
C TYR A 71 1.36 -63.04 45.01
N GLY A 72 0.14 -62.50 45.08
CA GLY A 72 -0.83 -62.83 46.13
C GLY A 72 -0.27 -62.76 47.56
N ASP A 73 -0.53 -63.80 48.34
CA ASP A 73 -0.05 -63.94 49.72
C ASP A 73 1.46 -64.23 49.82
N ASP A 74 2.11 -64.64 48.72
CA ASP A 74 3.56 -64.92 48.70
C ASP A 74 4.38 -63.63 48.82
N THR A 75 3.77 -62.47 48.60
CA THR A 75 4.39 -61.14 48.81
C THR A 75 4.95 -60.96 50.24
N ALA A 76 4.33 -61.61 51.24
CA ALA A 76 4.80 -61.58 52.63
C ALA A 76 6.12 -62.36 52.83
N HIS A 77 6.36 -63.40 52.04
CA HIS A 77 7.56 -64.24 52.12
C HIS A 77 8.75 -63.65 51.35
N ILE A 78 8.50 -62.76 50.38
CA ILE A 78 9.52 -62.18 49.47
C ILE A 78 10.09 -60.84 50.02
N GLY A 79 9.75 -60.46 51.26
CA GLY A 79 10.25 -59.24 51.89
C GLY A 79 9.24 -58.09 51.95
N GLY A 80 7.96 -58.36 51.67
CA GLY A 80 6.85 -57.42 51.84
C GLY A 80 6.41 -56.75 50.53
N SER A 81 5.12 -56.44 50.46
CA SER A 81 4.48 -55.81 49.30
C SER A 81 5.10 -54.46 48.93
N ASP A 82 5.48 -53.65 49.92
CA ASP A 82 6.04 -52.31 49.71
C ASP A 82 7.42 -52.33 49.01
N MET A 83 8.25 -53.34 49.29
CA MET A 83 9.54 -53.51 48.62
C MET A 83 9.35 -53.86 47.14
N LEU A 84 8.44 -54.77 46.83
CA LEU A 84 8.13 -55.15 45.45
C LEU A 84 7.49 -53.99 44.67
N ILE A 85 6.63 -53.20 45.32
CA ILE A 85 6.03 -51.99 44.73
C ILE A 85 7.11 -50.98 44.39
N GLY A 86 8.04 -50.70 45.31
CA GLY A 86 9.15 -49.76 45.05
C GLY A 86 10.08 -50.22 43.92
N ILE A 87 10.36 -51.52 43.81
CA ILE A 87 11.16 -52.08 42.71
C ILE A 87 10.41 -51.95 41.39
N LEU A 88 9.14 -52.36 41.33
CA LEU A 88 8.33 -52.27 40.12
C LEU A 88 8.16 -50.82 39.68
N ASP A 89 7.97 -49.91 40.63
CA ASP A 89 7.86 -48.49 40.36
C ASP A 89 9.14 -47.90 39.77
N GLY A 90 10.29 -48.25 40.34
CA GLY A 90 11.60 -47.82 39.85
C GLY A 90 11.95 -48.42 38.48
N VAL A 91 11.56 -49.67 38.21
CA VAL A 91 11.73 -50.30 36.90
C VAL A 91 10.85 -49.62 35.84
N LEU A 92 9.57 -49.37 36.15
CA LEU A 92 8.66 -48.69 35.23
C LEU A 92 9.09 -47.25 34.95
N GLU A 93 9.60 -46.53 35.95
CA GLU A 93 10.13 -45.18 35.76
C GLU A 93 11.38 -45.17 34.86
N LYS A 94 12.30 -46.12 35.04
CA LYS A 94 13.46 -46.29 34.16
C LYS A 94 13.06 -46.65 32.73
N ILE A 95 12.11 -47.57 32.55
CA ILE A 95 11.63 -47.94 31.21
C ILE A 95 11.05 -46.71 30.49
N VAL A 96 10.21 -45.92 31.17
CA VAL A 96 9.58 -44.73 30.58
C VAL A 96 10.62 -43.65 30.25
N LYS A 97 11.46 -43.26 31.22
CA LYS A 97 12.36 -42.11 31.08
C LYS A 97 13.64 -42.42 30.31
N GLU A 98 14.25 -43.58 30.56
CA GLU A 98 15.58 -43.90 30.05
C GLU A 98 15.52 -44.77 28.78
N THR A 99 14.55 -45.66 28.65
CA THR A 99 14.49 -46.57 27.49
C THR A 99 13.59 -46.02 26.39
N VAL A 100 12.29 -45.86 26.65
CA VAL A 100 11.31 -45.56 25.61
C VAL A 100 11.47 -44.13 25.09
N LEU A 101 11.59 -43.13 25.97
CA LEU A 101 11.77 -41.73 25.54
C LEU A 101 13.09 -41.51 24.78
N GLN A 102 14.17 -42.20 25.17
CA GLN A 102 15.45 -42.10 24.45
C GLN A 102 15.38 -42.80 23.10
N GLU A 103 14.73 -43.96 23.00
CA GLU A 103 14.52 -44.63 21.72
C GLU A 103 13.65 -43.80 20.77
N VAL A 104 12.55 -43.21 21.24
CA VAL A 104 11.70 -42.34 20.43
C VAL A 104 12.49 -41.14 19.90
N LYS A 105 13.29 -40.48 20.75
CA LYS A 105 14.19 -39.40 20.33
C LYS A 105 15.24 -39.88 19.33
N ARG A 106 15.80 -41.07 19.53
CA ARG A 106 16.80 -41.67 18.65
C ARG A 106 16.20 -42.01 17.29
N TYR A 107 15.02 -42.63 17.22
CA TYR A 107 14.32 -42.89 15.97
C TYR A 107 13.95 -41.60 15.21
N GLY A 108 13.60 -40.53 15.94
CA GLY A 108 13.29 -39.24 15.33
C GLY A 108 14.50 -38.50 14.75
N THR A 109 15.68 -38.68 15.34
CA THR A 109 16.94 -37.98 15.00
C THR A 109 17.92 -38.80 14.17
N SER A 110 17.80 -40.13 14.20
CA SER A 110 18.67 -41.04 13.45
C SER A 110 18.05 -41.37 12.10
N SER A 111 18.82 -41.27 11.02
CA SER A 111 18.40 -41.85 9.74
C SER A 111 18.27 -43.37 9.87
N PRO A 112 17.19 -43.99 9.34
CA PRO A 112 17.10 -45.44 9.31
C PRO A 112 18.32 -45.98 8.54
N LYS A 113 19.09 -46.86 9.19
CA LYS A 113 20.07 -47.71 8.50
C LYS A 113 19.30 -48.76 7.70
N GLN A 114 18.80 -48.40 6.53
CA GLN A 114 18.54 -49.34 5.44
C GLN A 114 19.72 -49.16 4.47
N GLN A 115 20.69 -50.07 4.50
CA GLN A 115 20.73 -51.23 3.61
C GLN A 115 20.50 -50.83 2.15
N GLN A 116 21.56 -51.03 1.38
CA GLN A 116 21.65 -50.98 -0.07
C GLN A 116 20.35 -51.42 -0.73
N GLN A 117 19.72 -50.55 -1.52
CA GLN A 117 19.32 -50.86 -2.90
C GLN A 117 18.72 -49.62 -3.58
N GLU A 118 19.34 -49.32 -4.72
CA GLU A 118 18.73 -48.86 -5.97
C GLU A 118 18.09 -47.46 -6.06
N GLN A 119 18.16 -46.98 -7.29
CA GLN A 119 17.90 -45.63 -7.77
C GLN A 119 16.46 -45.21 -7.47
N ASP A 120 16.30 -44.11 -6.74
CA ASP A 120 15.26 -43.13 -7.01
C ASP A 120 15.66 -41.80 -6.36
N ASP A 121 15.58 -40.72 -7.15
CA ASP A 121 15.99 -39.34 -6.83
C ASP A 121 15.04 -38.64 -5.84
N ASP A 122 14.39 -39.38 -4.93
CA ASP A 122 13.42 -38.81 -4.01
C ASP A 122 14.10 -38.37 -2.70
N ALA A 123 14.51 -37.10 -2.65
CA ALA A 123 15.21 -36.50 -1.51
C ALA A 123 14.46 -36.65 -0.17
N THR A 124 13.14 -36.87 -0.21
CA THR A 124 12.27 -37.13 0.94
C THR A 124 12.48 -38.50 1.59
N ALA A 125 12.88 -39.52 0.83
CA ALA A 125 13.08 -40.88 1.34
C ALA A 125 14.23 -40.97 2.36
N ARG A 126 15.24 -40.10 2.24
CA ARG A 126 16.47 -40.09 3.08
C ARG A 126 16.37 -39.23 4.34
N MET A 127 15.25 -38.55 4.56
CA MET A 127 15.08 -37.62 5.67
C MET A 127 14.62 -38.31 6.94
N THR A 128 15.20 -37.91 8.08
CA THR A 128 14.74 -38.35 9.40
C THR A 128 13.31 -37.83 9.65
N PRO A 129 12.53 -38.49 10.52
CA PRO A 129 11.20 -38.01 10.89
C PRO A 129 11.21 -36.54 11.38
N GLN A 130 12.23 -36.15 12.14
CA GLN A 130 12.41 -34.75 12.57
C GLN A 130 12.62 -33.81 11.38
N GLN A 131 13.45 -34.18 10.40
CA GLN A 131 13.69 -33.35 9.22
C GLN A 131 12.43 -33.21 8.35
N ARG A 132 11.63 -34.28 8.24
CA ARG A 132 10.35 -34.25 7.51
C ARG A 132 9.35 -33.30 8.17
N LEU A 133 9.21 -33.38 9.49
CA LEU A 133 8.32 -32.49 10.26
C LEU A 133 8.78 -31.04 10.20
N ASN A 134 10.08 -30.78 10.36
CA ASN A 134 10.64 -29.43 10.21
C ASN A 134 10.41 -28.85 8.81
N LYS A 135 10.46 -29.68 7.76
CA LYS A 135 10.13 -29.23 6.39
C LYS A 135 8.66 -28.89 6.22
N ILE A 136 7.77 -29.63 6.87
CA ILE A 136 6.33 -29.34 6.87
C ILE A 136 6.09 -28.01 7.59
N ASP A 137 6.72 -27.81 8.75
CA ASP A 137 6.64 -26.55 9.49
C ASP A 137 7.11 -25.37 8.64
N GLN A 138 8.22 -25.54 7.92
CA GLN A 138 8.73 -24.51 7.01
C GLN A 138 7.76 -24.23 5.85
N ALA A 139 7.20 -25.26 5.22
CA ALA A 139 6.24 -25.09 4.14
C ALA A 139 4.96 -24.38 4.61
N VAL A 140 4.50 -24.67 5.84
CA VAL A 140 3.35 -23.99 6.44
C VAL A 140 3.68 -22.52 6.71
N LEU A 141 4.87 -22.21 7.24
CA LEU A 141 5.33 -20.83 7.42
C LEU A 141 5.39 -20.07 6.10
N ASP A 142 5.95 -20.69 5.05
CA ASP A 142 6.08 -20.08 3.72
C ASP A 142 4.69 -19.77 3.13
N VAL A 143 3.70 -20.65 3.30
CA VAL A 143 2.32 -20.42 2.86
C VAL A 143 1.67 -19.28 3.64
N ILE A 144 1.83 -19.24 4.96
CA ILE A 144 1.29 -18.16 5.81
C ILE A 144 1.90 -16.81 5.41
N GLU A 145 3.22 -16.76 5.21
CA GLU A 145 3.88 -15.55 4.73
C GLU A 145 3.37 -15.13 3.35
N TRP A 146 3.18 -16.10 2.45
CA TRP A 146 2.67 -15.84 1.11
C TRP A 146 1.24 -15.30 1.14
N GLU A 147 0.35 -15.87 1.95
CA GLU A 147 -1.01 -15.37 2.15
C GLU A 147 -1.00 -13.95 2.72
N ALA A 148 -0.18 -13.68 3.74
CA ALA A 148 -0.06 -12.34 4.31
C ALA A 148 0.43 -11.30 3.28
N ARG A 149 1.38 -11.68 2.40
CA ARG A 149 1.82 -10.82 1.30
C ARG A 149 0.72 -10.63 0.26
N ARG A 150 -0.01 -11.68 -0.11
CA ARG A 150 -1.13 -11.59 -1.06
C ARG A 150 -2.20 -10.64 -0.56
N ASP A 151 -2.63 -10.77 0.69
CA ASP A 151 -3.66 -9.92 1.29
C ASP A 151 -3.22 -8.44 1.35
N GLN A 152 -1.92 -8.18 1.57
CA GLN A 152 -1.36 -6.83 1.48
C GLN A 152 -1.42 -6.27 0.06
N ILE A 153 -1.08 -7.08 -0.95
CA ILE A 153 -1.13 -6.70 -2.37
C ILE A 153 -2.57 -6.41 -2.79
N GLU A 154 -3.52 -7.29 -2.47
CA GLU A 154 -4.94 -7.08 -2.75
C GLU A 154 -5.46 -5.82 -2.06
N GLY A 155 -5.03 -5.55 -0.82
CA GLY A 155 -5.35 -4.32 -0.11
C GLY A 155 -4.80 -3.06 -0.78
N LEU A 156 -3.61 -3.12 -1.38
CA LEU A 156 -3.03 -2.03 -2.16
C LEU A 156 -3.74 -1.82 -3.49
N ASP A 157 -4.14 -2.89 -4.17
CA ASP A 157 -4.88 -2.82 -5.43
C ASP A 157 -6.27 -2.20 -5.23
N VAL A 158 -6.99 -2.57 -4.17
CA VAL A 158 -8.29 -1.97 -3.84
C VAL A 158 -8.16 -0.48 -3.53
N LYS A 159 -7.13 -0.07 -2.79
CA LYS A 159 -6.85 1.35 -2.51
C LYS A 159 -6.48 2.10 -3.79
N SER A 160 -5.60 1.54 -4.60
CA SER A 160 -5.17 2.11 -5.88
C SER A 160 -6.35 2.29 -6.85
N ALA A 161 -7.22 1.28 -6.97
CA ALA A 161 -8.42 1.35 -7.78
C ALA A 161 -9.39 2.42 -7.27
N ARG A 162 -9.55 2.56 -5.95
CA ARG A 162 -10.38 3.60 -5.34
C ARG A 162 -9.81 5.01 -5.57
N ASP A 163 -8.50 5.16 -5.46
CA ASP A 163 -7.81 6.43 -5.73
C ASP A 163 -7.88 6.80 -7.21
N ALA A 164 -7.75 5.84 -8.12
CA ALA A 164 -7.92 6.05 -9.55
C ALA A 164 -9.37 6.44 -9.90
N LEU A 165 -10.34 5.79 -9.26
CA LEU A 165 -11.76 6.15 -9.40
C LEU A 165 -12.01 7.56 -8.90
N ASN A 166 -11.52 7.91 -7.70
CA ASN A 166 -11.67 9.24 -7.12
C ASN A 166 -10.99 10.34 -7.95
N LYS A 167 -9.86 10.06 -8.59
CA LYS A 167 -9.17 10.99 -9.48
C LYS A 167 -9.91 11.22 -10.81
N ASN A 168 -10.66 10.21 -11.27
CA ASN A 168 -11.40 10.27 -12.52
C ASN A 168 -12.88 10.64 -12.33
N LEU A 169 -13.39 10.63 -11.10
CA LEU A 169 -14.72 11.10 -10.79
C LEU A 169 -14.73 12.63 -10.88
N LEU A 170 -15.61 13.17 -11.73
CA LEU A 170 -15.93 14.58 -11.70
C LEU A 170 -16.59 14.92 -10.34
N PRO A 171 -16.37 16.13 -9.80
CA PRO A 171 -17.08 16.58 -8.60
C PRO A 171 -18.59 16.41 -8.77
N GLU A 172 -19.30 16.03 -7.70
CA GLU A 172 -20.75 15.84 -7.76
C GLU A 172 -21.45 17.09 -8.32
N GLY A 173 -22.30 16.89 -9.33
CA GLY A 173 -23.03 17.97 -10.02
C GLY A 173 -22.28 18.63 -11.18
N VAL A 174 -21.04 18.23 -11.49
CA VAL A 174 -20.28 18.72 -12.66
C VAL A 174 -20.37 17.70 -13.80
N SER A 175 -20.96 18.09 -14.92
CA SER A 175 -21.00 17.27 -16.13
C SER A 175 -19.69 17.35 -16.92
N MET A 176 -19.45 16.40 -17.82
CA MET A 176 -18.31 16.45 -18.72
C MET A 176 -18.38 17.68 -19.65
N GLU A 177 -19.58 18.04 -20.08
CA GLU A 177 -19.87 19.27 -20.83
C GLU A 177 -19.46 20.54 -20.06
N ASP A 178 -19.66 20.59 -18.74
CA ASP A 178 -19.22 21.73 -17.90
C ASP A 178 -17.68 21.86 -17.88
N MET A 179 -16.97 20.73 -17.86
CA MET A 179 -15.51 20.72 -17.94
C MET A 179 -14.99 21.15 -19.31
N ILE A 180 -15.66 20.74 -20.39
CA ILE A 180 -15.31 21.12 -21.76
C ILE A 180 -15.53 22.63 -21.94
N THR A 181 -16.70 23.13 -21.54
CA THR A 181 -17.03 24.55 -21.64
C THR A 181 -16.11 25.43 -20.79
N TYR A 182 -15.74 24.97 -19.60
CA TYR A 182 -14.75 25.66 -18.76
C TYR A 182 -13.37 25.75 -19.43
N ARG A 183 -12.88 24.64 -20.00
CA ARG A 183 -11.59 24.63 -20.72
C ARG A 183 -11.62 25.51 -21.96
N GLU A 184 -12.72 25.48 -22.72
CA GLU A 184 -12.90 26.38 -23.86
C GLU A 184 -12.90 27.85 -23.42
N HIS A 185 -13.59 28.17 -22.33
CA HIS A 185 -13.59 29.52 -21.77
C HIS A 185 -12.18 29.94 -21.35
N GLU A 186 -11.41 29.07 -20.69
CA GLU A 186 -10.04 29.35 -20.28
C GLU A 186 -9.12 29.62 -21.49
N GLN A 187 -9.25 28.82 -22.55
CA GLN A 187 -8.51 29.03 -23.80
C GLN A 187 -8.90 30.34 -24.48
N ARG A 188 -10.19 30.66 -24.55
CA ARG A 188 -10.68 31.94 -25.09
C ARG A 188 -10.17 33.12 -24.28
N LEU A 189 -10.10 32.99 -22.96
CA LEU A 189 -9.58 34.04 -22.07
C LEU A 189 -8.08 34.27 -22.30
N LYS A 190 -7.29 33.19 -22.46
CA LYS A 190 -5.87 33.27 -22.84
C LYS A 190 -5.66 33.90 -24.22
N ALA A 191 -6.48 33.56 -25.21
CA ALA A 191 -6.41 34.16 -26.54
C ALA A 191 -6.77 35.66 -26.50
N ARG A 192 -7.80 36.03 -25.73
CA ARG A 192 -8.20 37.43 -25.54
C ARG A 192 -7.09 38.25 -24.89
N THR A 193 -6.45 37.75 -23.84
CA THR A 193 -5.36 38.48 -23.17
C THR A 193 -4.15 38.65 -24.07
N ALA A 194 -3.80 37.64 -24.87
CA ALA A 194 -2.73 37.72 -25.87
C ALA A 194 -3.03 38.79 -26.94
N LEU A 195 -4.25 38.78 -27.51
CA LEU A 195 -4.67 39.78 -28.50
C LEU A 195 -4.68 41.20 -27.92
N GLN A 196 -5.10 41.35 -26.65
CA GLN A 196 -5.11 42.65 -25.98
C GLN A 196 -3.70 43.20 -25.75
N GLN A 197 -2.73 42.33 -25.43
CA GLN A 197 -1.31 42.73 -25.32
C GLN A 197 -0.75 43.16 -26.68
N GLU A 198 -1.08 42.43 -27.75
CA GLU A 198 -0.62 42.78 -29.09
C GLU A 198 -1.23 44.09 -29.58
N LEU A 199 -2.52 44.34 -29.30
CA LEU A 199 -3.15 45.63 -29.58
C LEU A 199 -2.44 46.78 -28.85
N GLN A 200 -2.14 46.63 -27.56
CA GLN A 200 -1.40 47.65 -26.82
C GLN A 200 0.00 47.89 -27.37
N ARG A 201 0.67 46.84 -27.88
CA ARG A 201 1.97 46.97 -28.54
C ARG A 201 1.85 47.78 -29.83
N ILE A 202 0.87 47.46 -30.68
CA ILE A 202 0.64 48.18 -31.94
C ILE A 202 0.25 49.64 -31.67
N GLU A 203 -0.59 49.92 -30.67
CA GLU A 203 -0.96 51.29 -30.28
C GLU A 203 0.25 52.12 -29.86
N LYS A 204 1.19 51.53 -29.11
CA LYS A 204 2.47 52.17 -28.76
C LYS A 204 3.35 52.38 -29.98
N GLU A 205 3.42 51.42 -30.90
CA GLU A 205 4.18 51.59 -32.13
C GLU A 205 3.61 52.73 -32.99
N ILE A 206 2.28 52.81 -33.12
CA ILE A 206 1.60 53.89 -33.83
C ILE A 206 1.89 55.24 -33.19
N SER A 207 1.90 55.35 -31.85
CA SER A 207 2.19 56.62 -31.18
C SER A 207 3.64 57.06 -31.42
N VAL A 208 4.60 56.15 -31.36
CA VAL A 208 6.03 56.40 -31.68
C VAL A 208 6.21 56.81 -33.14
N LEU A 209 5.52 56.13 -34.07
CA LEU A 209 5.57 56.47 -35.49
C LEU A 209 4.95 57.84 -35.77
N LYS A 210 3.84 58.20 -35.10
CA LYS A 210 3.24 59.54 -35.18
C LYS A 210 4.19 60.61 -34.67
N GLU A 211 4.85 60.40 -33.53
CA GLU A 211 5.85 61.33 -32.99
C GLU A 211 7.07 61.46 -33.92
N THR A 212 7.52 60.35 -34.51
CA THR A 212 8.62 60.37 -35.48
C THR A 212 8.24 61.15 -36.75
N ARG A 213 7.00 61.00 -37.20
CA ARG A 213 6.47 61.73 -38.36
C ARG A 213 6.42 63.23 -38.09
N THR A 214 5.93 63.67 -36.92
CA THR A 214 5.88 65.10 -36.58
C THR A 214 7.28 65.69 -36.49
N LYS A 215 8.22 65.02 -35.81
CA LYS A 215 9.63 65.46 -35.75
C LYS A 215 10.27 65.60 -37.13
N LYS A 216 10.05 64.64 -38.03
CA LYS A 216 10.56 64.71 -39.42
C LYS A 216 9.92 65.87 -40.19
N GLN A 217 8.63 66.09 -40.03
CA GLN A 217 7.91 67.18 -40.67
C GLN A 217 8.41 68.55 -40.19
N ASP A 218 8.67 68.71 -38.89
CA ASP A 218 9.21 69.95 -38.32
C ASP A 218 10.65 70.20 -38.77
N ASN A 219 11.48 69.16 -38.84
CA ASN A 219 12.84 69.27 -39.38
C ASN A 219 12.83 69.69 -40.86
N LEU A 220 11.96 69.08 -41.69
CA LEU A 220 11.81 69.48 -43.09
C LEU A 220 11.37 70.96 -43.23
N ARG A 221 10.45 71.42 -42.38
CA ARG A 221 10.05 72.84 -42.36
C ARG A 221 11.20 73.76 -41.97
N GLN A 222 12.02 73.37 -40.99
CA GLN A 222 13.20 74.13 -40.61
C GLN A 222 14.24 74.18 -41.74
N GLN A 223 14.50 73.06 -42.41
CA GLN A 223 15.40 72.98 -43.55
C GLN A 223 14.90 73.83 -44.72
N LEU A 224 13.60 73.77 -45.05
CA LEU A 224 12.99 74.64 -46.06
C LEU A 224 13.19 76.12 -45.71
N GLY A 225 12.92 76.52 -44.47
CA GLY A 225 13.14 77.90 -44.03
C GLY A 225 14.61 78.34 -44.08
N GLN A 226 15.56 77.43 -43.85
CA GLN A 226 16.99 77.70 -44.04
C GLN A 226 17.34 77.88 -45.52
N VAL A 227 16.82 77.03 -46.41
CA VAL A 227 17.03 77.15 -47.86
C VAL A 227 16.46 78.46 -48.38
N GLU A 228 15.23 78.83 -48.02
CA GLU A 228 14.62 80.11 -48.38
C GLU A 228 15.40 81.32 -47.85
N LYS A 229 16.10 81.18 -46.72
CA LYS A 229 16.97 82.23 -46.19
C LYS A 229 18.25 82.35 -47.02
N VAL A 230 18.89 81.24 -47.33
CA VAL A 230 20.10 81.19 -48.18
C VAL A 230 19.80 81.71 -49.58
N GLU A 231 18.65 81.34 -50.15
CA GLU A 231 18.16 81.86 -51.44
C GLU A 231 18.06 83.39 -51.41
N ARG A 232 17.41 83.97 -50.40
CA ARG A 232 17.32 85.44 -50.23
C ARG A 232 18.68 86.11 -50.03
N GLU A 233 19.58 85.49 -49.26
CA GLU A 233 20.95 85.99 -49.07
C GLU A 233 21.77 85.94 -50.38
N LEU A 234 21.58 84.90 -51.21
CA LEU A 234 22.17 84.77 -52.53
C LEU A 234 21.62 85.80 -53.52
N GLU A 235 20.30 86.00 -53.57
CA GLU A 235 19.66 87.04 -54.39
C GLU A 235 20.17 88.44 -54.01
N ALA A 236 20.26 88.73 -52.70
CA ALA A 236 20.81 89.99 -52.22
C ALA A 236 22.29 90.16 -52.64
N SER A 237 23.10 89.10 -52.52
CA SER A 237 24.51 89.12 -52.93
C SER A 237 24.67 89.29 -54.44
N ALA A 238 23.86 88.62 -55.26
CA ALA A 238 23.85 88.75 -56.70
C ALA A 238 23.50 90.18 -57.14
N ASN A 239 22.52 90.81 -56.50
CA ASN A 239 22.15 92.20 -56.74
C ASN A 239 23.30 93.18 -56.42
N VAL A 240 24.05 92.93 -55.33
CA VAL A 240 25.23 93.74 -54.99
C VAL A 240 26.32 93.61 -56.06
N VAL A 241 26.61 92.40 -56.53
CA VAL A 241 27.61 92.18 -57.59
C VAL A 241 27.19 92.86 -58.90
N ALA A 242 25.91 92.75 -59.27
CA ALA A 242 25.37 93.41 -60.47
C ALA A 242 25.53 94.94 -60.42
N MET A 243 25.31 95.58 -59.26
CA MET A 243 25.52 97.02 -59.06
C MET A 243 26.99 97.47 -59.16
N VAL A 244 27.95 96.60 -58.86
CA VAL A 244 29.39 96.92 -58.92
C VAL A 244 29.94 96.80 -60.35
N THR A 245 29.28 96.02 -61.22
CA THR A 245 29.67 95.80 -62.61
C THR A 245 29.07 96.78 -63.63
N THR A 246 28.25 97.73 -63.19
CA THR A 246 27.68 98.84 -63.97
C THR A 246 28.31 100.16 -63.58
#